data_AF-A0A2G9N518-F1
#
_entry.id   AF-A0A2G9N518-F1
#
_cell.length_a   1.000
_cell.length_b   1.000
_cell.length_c   1.000
_cell.angle_alpha   90.00
_cell.angle_beta   90.00
_cell.angle_gamma   90.00
#
_symmetry.space_group_name_H-M   'P 1'
#
loop_
_entity.id
_entity.type
_entity.pdbx_description
1 polymer ?
#
loop_
_entity_poly.entity_id
_entity_poly.type
_entity_poly.pdbx_seq_one_letter_code
_entity_poly.pdbx_strand_id
1 'polypeptide(L)'
;MMSIWTTLLAGLSYFLGLFVYWLSIIFVLPFKNLEILWILIPIWVNFIFADFFQEKKGTSFGNAIANGAVMLWVGVDWIRFLVRNHAGFDWVVILKFFLCLVVVVWGFLVIYEGIKRKKIIHFIGRIRVVSYVMMVLSPLIYNLTNVTFKYIAVIILFSPVFYLFFELIDKYAPTPRIYEEDEGRSNGPGGFGGLGGLK
;
A
#
# COMPACT_ATOMS: atom_id res chain seq x y z
N MET A 1 19.40 25.56 -33.91
CA MET A 1 18.07 25.30 -33.32
C MET A 1 17.93 23.79 -33.16
N MET A 2 17.61 23.29 -31.96
CA MET A 2 17.22 21.88 -31.83
C MET A 2 15.93 21.64 -32.60
N SER A 3 15.88 20.53 -33.32
CA SER A 3 14.67 20.08 -34.00
C SER A 3 13.58 19.77 -32.96
N ILE A 4 12.32 20.05 -33.29
CA ILE A 4 11.19 19.69 -32.42
C ILE A 4 11.20 18.19 -32.07
N TRP A 5 11.66 17.35 -33.00
CA TRP A 5 11.81 15.91 -32.81
C TRP A 5 12.84 15.55 -31.74
N THR A 6 13.98 16.26 -31.70
CA THR A 6 15.02 16.00 -30.68
C THR A 6 14.52 16.36 -29.28
N THR A 7 13.74 17.43 -29.15
CA THR A 7 13.14 17.83 -27.88
C THR A 7 12.08 16.82 -27.41
N LEU A 8 11.23 16.34 -28.33
CA LEU A 8 10.21 15.33 -28.02
C LEU A 8 10.84 13.99 -27.59
N LEU A 9 11.87 13.52 -28.31
CA LEU A 9 12.58 12.29 -27.97
C LEU A 9 13.30 12.40 -26.63
N ALA A 10 13.94 13.53 -26.33
CA ALA A 10 14.57 13.78 -25.04
C ALA A 10 13.54 13.77 -23.90
N GLY A 11 12.38 14.41 -24.10
CA GLY A 11 11.28 14.42 -23.14
C GLY A 11 10.74 13.01 -22.87
N LEU A 12 10.49 12.23 -23.92
CA LEU A 12 10.02 10.85 -23.81
C LEU A 12 11.04 9.95 -23.10
N SER A 13 12.32 10.06 -23.46
CA SER A 13 13.40 9.30 -22.82
C SER A 13 13.50 9.61 -21.33
N TYR A 14 13.40 10.90 -20.95
CA TYR A 14 13.39 11.30 -19.56
C TYR A 14 12.18 10.74 -18.80
N PHE A 15 10.97 10.84 -19.38
CA PHE A 15 9.75 10.28 -18.79
C PHE A 15 9.85 8.76 -18.58
N LEU A 16 10.33 8.02 -19.58
CA LEU A 16 10.59 6.58 -19.46
C LEU A 16 11.64 6.27 -18.40
N GLY A 17 12.69 7.10 -18.29
CA GLY A 17 13.69 6.97 -17.22
C GLY A 17 13.08 7.16 -15.82
N LEU A 18 12.13 8.08 -15.65
CA LEU A 18 11.39 8.23 -14.41
C LEU A 18 10.49 7.03 -14.12
N PHE A 19 9.84 6.46 -15.15
CA PHE A 19 9.01 5.27 -15.02
C PHE A 19 9.83 4.03 -14.61
N VAL A 20 10.99 3.82 -15.24
CA VAL A 20 11.92 2.73 -14.87
C VAL A 20 12.44 2.93 -13.45
N TYR A 21 12.74 4.18 -13.06
CA TYR A 21 13.13 4.48 -11.68
C TYR A 21 12.02 4.15 -10.68
N TRP A 22 10.76 4.51 -10.99
CA TRP A 22 9.59 4.13 -10.19
C TRP A 22 9.45 2.61 -10.02
N LEU A 23 9.52 1.85 -11.12
CA LEU A 23 9.49 0.38 -11.08
C LEU A 23 10.64 -0.17 -10.24
N SER A 24 11.83 0.43 -10.34
CA SER A 24 12.98 -0.01 -9.56
C SER A 24 12.75 0.17 -8.06
N ILE A 25 12.04 1.23 -7.63
CA ILE A 25 11.72 1.46 -6.23
C ILE A 25 10.82 0.35 -5.70
N ILE A 26 9.79 -0.02 -6.45
CA ILE A 26 8.79 -1.00 -5.99
C ILE A 26 9.32 -2.43 -6.11
N PHE A 27 10.00 -2.78 -7.20
CA PHE A 27 10.28 -4.19 -7.54
C PHE A 27 11.75 -4.57 -7.53
N VAL A 28 12.70 -3.62 -7.45
CA VAL A 28 14.13 -3.93 -7.54
C VAL A 28 14.87 -3.60 -6.25
N LEU A 29 14.68 -2.41 -5.69
CA LEU A 29 15.32 -2.00 -4.44
C LEU A 29 15.06 -2.99 -3.29
N PRO A 30 13.85 -3.53 -3.10
CA PRO A 30 13.60 -4.51 -2.05
C PRO A 30 14.55 -5.71 -2.08
N PHE A 31 14.92 -6.19 -3.28
CA PHE A 31 15.78 -7.35 -3.42
C PHE A 31 17.27 -7.06 -3.16
N LYS A 32 17.63 -5.80 -2.89
CA LYS A 32 19.01 -5.42 -2.53
C LYS A 32 19.30 -5.57 -1.04
N ASN A 33 18.29 -5.81 -0.20
CA ASN A 33 18.48 -5.94 1.24
C ASN A 33 17.50 -7.00 1.79
N LEU A 34 18.01 -7.99 2.53
CA LEU A 34 17.15 -9.05 3.07
C LEU A 34 16.22 -8.55 4.19
N GLU A 35 16.62 -7.54 4.96
CA GLU A 35 15.80 -7.01 6.06
C GLU A 35 14.50 -6.36 5.56
N ILE A 36 14.52 -5.67 4.41
CA ILE A 36 13.32 -5.07 3.83
C ILE A 36 12.41 -6.14 3.18
N LEU A 37 12.96 -7.25 2.67
CA LEU A 37 12.14 -8.33 2.09
C LEU A 37 11.23 -8.96 3.13
N TRP A 38 11.70 -9.08 4.37
CA TRP A 38 10.90 -9.64 5.47
C TRP A 38 9.62 -8.86 5.75
N ILE A 39 9.62 -7.55 5.48
CA ILE A 39 8.41 -6.73 5.63
C ILE A 39 7.62 -6.63 4.32
N LEU A 40 8.31 -6.54 3.17
CA LEU A 40 7.65 -6.34 1.87
C LEU A 40 6.98 -7.58 1.30
N ILE A 41 7.51 -8.79 1.53
CA ILE A 41 6.88 -10.02 1.06
C ILE A 41 5.48 -10.17 1.68
N PRO A 42 5.29 -10.07 3.01
CA PRO A 42 3.95 -10.06 3.61
C PRO A 42 3.05 -8.96 3.07
N ILE A 43 3.58 -7.76 2.79
CA ILE A 43 2.81 -6.66 2.19
C ILE A 43 2.33 -7.04 0.79
N TRP A 44 3.20 -7.58 -0.07
CA TRP A 44 2.83 -7.99 -1.42
C TRP A 44 1.83 -9.13 -1.43
N VAL A 45 2.04 -10.13 -0.57
CA VAL A 45 1.09 -11.25 -0.40
C VAL A 45 -0.25 -10.70 0.07
N ASN A 46 -0.30 -9.95 1.17
CA ASN A 46 -1.54 -9.37 1.67
C ASN A 46 -2.22 -8.48 0.63
N PHE A 47 -1.44 -7.68 -0.10
CA PHE A 47 -1.93 -6.86 -1.21
C PHE A 47 -2.64 -7.69 -2.27
N ILE A 48 -1.97 -8.69 -2.83
CA ILE A 48 -2.53 -9.54 -3.89
C ILE A 48 -3.75 -10.29 -3.36
N PHE A 49 -3.68 -10.86 -2.16
CA PHE A 49 -4.79 -11.63 -1.63
C PHE A 49 -6.00 -10.75 -1.32
N ALA A 50 -5.81 -9.61 -0.65
CA ALA A 50 -6.92 -8.73 -0.31
C ALA A 50 -7.51 -8.04 -1.55
N ASP A 51 -6.69 -7.53 -2.49
CA ASP A 51 -7.21 -6.82 -3.67
C ASP A 51 -8.05 -7.77 -4.55
N PHE A 52 -7.52 -8.96 -4.87
CA PHE A 52 -8.20 -9.92 -5.75
C PHE A 52 -9.35 -10.68 -5.10
N PHE A 53 -9.17 -11.15 -3.86
CA PHE A 53 -10.12 -12.06 -3.23
C PHE A 53 -11.07 -11.39 -2.26
N GLN A 54 -10.74 -10.22 -1.71
CA GLN A 54 -11.53 -9.61 -0.63
C GLN A 54 -12.09 -8.23 -0.98
N GLU A 55 -11.42 -7.46 -1.83
CA GLU A 55 -11.77 -6.06 -2.12
C GLU A 55 -12.22 -5.82 -3.57
N LYS A 56 -12.37 -6.87 -4.39
CA LYS A 56 -12.80 -6.76 -5.79
C LYS A 56 -14.15 -6.05 -5.95
N LYS A 57 -15.08 -6.23 -5.00
CA LYS A 57 -16.38 -5.53 -4.94
C LYS A 57 -16.39 -4.32 -4.00
N GLY A 58 -15.23 -3.93 -3.47
CA GLY A 58 -15.04 -2.85 -2.50
C GLY A 58 -14.48 -3.34 -1.16
N THR A 59 -13.85 -2.43 -0.43
CA THR A 59 -13.23 -2.72 0.87
C THR A 59 -14.28 -2.91 1.95
N SER A 60 -14.36 -4.07 2.60
CA SER A 60 -15.23 -4.26 3.77
C SER A 60 -14.66 -3.56 5.02
N PHE A 61 -15.49 -3.33 6.05
CA PHE A 61 -14.99 -2.81 7.33
C PHE A 61 -13.93 -3.73 7.96
N GLY A 62 -14.14 -5.05 7.89
CA GLY A 62 -13.19 -6.04 8.40
C GLY A 62 -11.85 -5.97 7.67
N ASN A 63 -11.87 -5.89 6.34
CA ASN A 63 -10.65 -5.79 5.52
C ASN A 63 -9.90 -4.48 5.81
N ALA A 64 -10.62 -3.35 5.90
CA ALA A 64 -10.00 -2.07 6.25
C ALA A 64 -9.30 -2.13 7.62
N ILE A 65 -9.95 -2.71 8.63
CA ILE A 65 -9.33 -2.89 9.97
C ILE A 65 -8.08 -3.78 9.88
N ALA A 66 -8.14 -4.89 9.11
CA ALA A 66 -7.00 -5.77 8.89
C ALA A 66 -5.84 -5.04 8.20
N ASN A 67 -6.12 -4.21 7.19
CA ASN A 67 -5.13 -3.38 6.51
C ASN A 67 -4.51 -2.35 7.47
N GLY A 68 -5.33 -1.75 8.34
CA GLY A 68 -4.84 -0.88 9.42
C GLY A 68 -3.89 -1.59 10.38
N ALA A 69 -4.16 -2.85 10.74
CA ALA A 69 -3.26 -3.66 11.57
C ALA A 69 -1.92 -3.95 10.86
N VAL A 70 -1.95 -4.23 9.55
CA VAL A 70 -0.72 -4.37 8.74
C VAL A 70 0.09 -3.09 8.76
N MET A 71 -0.54 -1.92 8.63
CA MET A 71 0.16 -0.64 8.71
C MET A 71 0.82 -0.40 10.07
N LEU A 72 0.14 -0.76 11.16
CA LEU A 72 0.73 -0.68 12.50
C LEU A 72 1.96 -1.57 12.62
N TRP A 73 1.87 -2.82 12.15
CA TRP A 73 3.00 -3.75 12.14
C TRP A 73 4.20 -3.19 11.37
N VAL A 74 3.96 -2.68 10.15
CA VAL A 74 4.99 -2.08 9.30
C VAL A 74 5.60 -0.84 9.93
N GLY A 75 4.77 0.04 10.52
CA GLY A 75 5.24 1.23 11.21
C GLY A 75 6.10 0.90 12.44
N VAL A 76 5.76 -0.13 13.21
CA VAL A 76 6.58 -0.61 14.33
C VAL A 76 7.90 -1.19 13.84
N ASP A 77 7.89 -1.99 12.76
CA ASP A 77 9.12 -2.55 12.20
C ASP A 77 10.05 -1.46 11.65
N TRP A 78 9.49 -0.42 11.01
CA TRP A 78 10.25 0.75 10.59
C TRP A 78 10.89 1.49 11.77
N ILE A 79 10.14 1.71 12.86
CA ILE A 79 10.69 2.31 14.09
C ILE A 79 11.82 1.44 14.65
N ARG A 80 11.61 0.13 14.74
CA ARG A 80 12.64 -0.84 15.18
C ARG A 80 13.90 -0.73 14.32
N PHE A 81 13.75 -0.69 12.99
CA PHE A 81 14.88 -0.55 12.07
C PHE A 81 15.62 0.77 12.29
N LEU A 82 14.91 1.90 12.40
CA LEU A 82 15.52 3.21 12.59
C LEU A 82 16.28 3.29 13.91
N VAL A 83 15.70 2.81 15.02
CA VAL A 83 16.35 2.78 16.34
C VAL A 83 17.60 1.91 16.35
N ARG A 84 17.59 0.77 15.63
CA ARG A 84 18.75 -0.13 15.57
C ARG A 84 19.90 0.42 14.73
N ASN A 85 19.59 1.13 13.65
CA ASN A 85 20.57 1.47 12.61
C ASN A 85 21.02 2.95 12.63
N HIS A 86 20.43 3.80 13.47
CA HIS A 86 20.83 5.21 13.58
C HIS A 86 21.25 5.55 15.00
N ALA A 87 22.50 5.99 15.16
CA ALA A 87 23.06 6.42 16.43
C ALA A 87 22.89 7.92 16.72
N GLY A 88 22.34 8.69 15.77
CA GLY A 88 22.19 10.15 15.87
C GLY A 88 20.90 10.67 15.24
N PHE A 89 20.51 11.88 15.62
CA PHE A 89 19.32 12.57 15.13
C PHE A 89 19.73 13.68 14.15
N ASP A 90 19.93 13.31 12.89
CA ASP A 90 19.94 14.29 11.80
C ASP A 90 18.51 14.56 11.31
N TRP A 91 18.35 15.61 10.51
CA TRP A 91 17.05 16.00 9.95
C TRP A 91 16.40 14.91 9.09
N VAL A 92 17.19 14.09 8.38
CA VAL A 92 16.68 13.01 7.53
C VAL A 92 16.13 11.87 8.38
N VAL A 93 16.81 11.54 9.49
CA VAL A 93 16.34 10.55 10.47
C VAL A 93 15.06 11.03 11.15
N ILE A 94 14.99 12.30 11.55
CA ILE A 94 13.77 12.89 12.12
C ILE A 94 12.60 12.79 11.12
N LEU A 95 12.84 13.11 9.85
CA LEU A 95 11.82 12.97 8.80
C LEU A 95 11.36 11.52 8.65
N LYS A 96 12.27 10.53 8.69
CA LYS A 96 11.90 9.11 8.64
C LYS A 96 11.08 8.68 9.84
N PHE A 97 11.43 9.11 11.06
CA PHE A 97 10.61 8.86 12.25
C PHE A 97 9.22 9.50 12.12
N PHE A 98 9.14 10.72 11.58
CA PHE A 98 7.86 11.37 11.30
C PHE A 98 7.02 10.57 10.31
N LEU A 99 7.60 10.05 9.22
CA LEU A 99 6.90 9.17 8.28
C LEU A 99 6.40 7.88 8.96
N CYS A 100 7.20 7.28 9.84
CA CYS A 100 6.77 6.12 10.63
C CYS A 100 5.57 6.46 11.53
N LEU A 101 5.65 7.59 12.24
CA LEU A 101 4.57 8.06 13.10
C LEU A 101 3.29 8.31 12.31
N VAL A 102 3.38 8.91 11.11
CA VAL A 102 2.23 9.11 10.21
C VAL A 102 1.58 7.77 9.84
N VAL A 103 2.37 6.75 9.48
CA VAL A 103 1.83 5.42 9.15
C VAL A 103 1.20 4.74 10.37
N VAL A 104 1.81 4.84 11.54
CA VAL A 104 1.26 4.29 12.79
C VAL A 104 -0.06 4.98 13.15
N VAL A 105 -0.09 6.32 13.16
CA VAL A 105 -1.31 7.10 13.45
C VAL A 105 -2.40 6.78 12.43
N TRP A 106 -2.04 6.70 11.15
CA TRP A 106 -3.00 6.33 10.10
C TRP A 106 -3.55 4.92 10.30
N GLY A 107 -2.72 3.94 10.67
CA GLY A 107 -3.18 2.59 11.02
C GLY A 107 -4.19 2.60 12.19
N PHE A 108 -3.89 3.34 13.25
CA PHE A 108 -4.83 3.52 14.37
C PHE A 108 -6.14 4.19 13.94
N LEU A 109 -6.08 5.23 13.11
CA LEU A 109 -7.26 5.92 12.59
C LEU A 109 -8.14 4.98 11.75
N VAL A 110 -7.54 4.16 10.88
CA VAL A 110 -8.28 3.18 10.07
C VAL A 110 -9.00 2.17 10.97
N ILE A 111 -8.31 1.62 11.97
CA ILE A 111 -8.90 0.66 12.92
C ILE A 111 -10.03 1.32 13.71
N TYR A 112 -9.78 2.50 14.28
CA TYR A 112 -10.74 3.23 15.09
C TYR A 112 -12.00 3.60 14.31
N GLU A 113 -11.84 4.15 13.11
CA GLU A 113 -12.97 4.52 12.25
C GLU A 113 -13.67 3.31 11.65
N GLY A 114 -12.94 2.20 11.48
CA GLY A 114 -13.48 0.91 11.04
C GLY A 114 -14.42 0.33 12.08
N ILE A 115 -14.02 0.36 13.36
CA ILE A 115 -14.87 -0.01 14.50
C ILE A 115 -16.14 0.86 14.55
N LYS A 116 -16.00 2.17 14.28
CA LYS A 116 -17.12 3.12 14.21
C LYS A 116 -17.98 3.01 12.95
N ARG A 117 -17.63 2.12 12.02
CA ARG A 117 -18.31 1.92 10.73
C ARG A 117 -18.47 3.20 9.89
N LYS A 118 -17.51 4.12 9.93
CA LYS A 118 -17.57 5.34 9.10
C LYS A 118 -17.21 5.04 7.65
N LYS A 119 -17.94 5.62 6.70
CA LYS A 119 -17.74 5.40 5.24
C LYS A 119 -16.35 5.77 4.73
N ILE A 120 -15.63 6.69 5.40
CA ILE A 120 -14.30 7.14 5.00
C ILE A 120 -13.29 5.99 4.91
N ILE A 121 -13.47 4.94 5.72
CA ILE A 121 -12.56 3.80 5.81
C ILE A 121 -12.50 2.97 4.53
N HIS A 122 -13.55 2.98 3.71
CA HIS A 122 -13.55 2.33 2.40
C HIS A 122 -12.54 2.97 1.44
N PHE A 123 -12.14 4.21 1.70
CA PHE A 123 -11.14 4.91 0.92
C PHE A 123 -9.76 4.83 1.58
N ILE A 124 -9.66 5.26 2.85
CA ILE A 124 -8.36 5.36 3.54
C ILE A 124 -7.79 4.02 3.99
N GLY A 125 -8.63 2.98 4.11
CA GLY A 125 -8.24 1.63 4.50
C GLY A 125 -8.17 0.65 3.33
N ARG A 126 -8.36 1.12 2.08
CA ARG A 126 -8.30 0.28 0.88
C ARG A 126 -6.90 -0.30 0.72
N ILE A 127 -6.81 -1.61 0.50
CA ILE A 127 -5.51 -2.30 0.46
C ILE A 127 -4.56 -1.70 -0.58
N ARG A 128 -5.08 -1.32 -1.75
CA ARG A 128 -4.26 -0.73 -2.82
C ARG A 128 -3.56 0.57 -2.40
N VAL A 129 -4.24 1.39 -1.59
CA VAL A 129 -3.68 2.64 -1.06
C VAL A 129 -2.62 2.34 -0.02
N VAL A 130 -2.98 1.49 0.94
CA VAL A 130 -2.15 1.09 2.06
C VAL A 130 -0.85 0.45 1.58
N SER A 131 -0.96 -0.57 0.73
CA SER A 131 0.19 -1.31 0.19
C SER A 131 1.06 -0.45 -0.72
N TYR A 132 0.47 0.44 -1.54
CA TYR A 132 1.26 1.37 -2.35
C TYR A 132 2.16 2.24 -1.47
N VAL A 133 1.60 2.89 -0.45
CA VAL A 133 2.36 3.75 0.47
C VAL A 133 3.47 2.95 1.17
N MET A 134 3.16 1.76 1.69
CA MET A 134 4.16 0.94 2.37
C MET A 134 5.28 0.49 1.42
N MET A 135 4.96 0.10 0.18
CA MET A 135 5.94 -0.30 -0.83
C MET A 135 6.88 0.83 -1.23
N VAL A 136 6.35 2.05 -1.44
CA VAL A 136 7.17 3.18 -1.87
C VAL A 136 7.88 3.89 -0.72
N LEU A 137 7.45 3.73 0.53
CA LEU A 137 8.16 4.31 1.67
C LEU A 137 9.20 3.36 2.28
N SER A 138 9.01 2.04 2.20
CA SER A 138 9.95 1.09 2.81
C SER A 138 11.40 1.26 2.30
N PRO A 139 11.68 1.36 0.99
CA PRO A 139 13.06 1.57 0.52
C PRO A 139 13.71 2.85 1.08
N LEU A 140 12.91 3.87 1.36
CA LEU A 140 13.36 5.12 1.96
C LEU A 140 13.73 4.95 3.43
N ILE A 141 12.91 4.22 4.19
CA ILE A 141 13.16 3.94 5.61
C ILE A 141 14.41 3.04 5.78
N TYR A 142 14.58 2.04 4.90
CA TYR A 142 15.70 1.09 4.96
C TYR A 142 16.99 1.60 4.31
N ASN A 143 17.11 2.91 4.08
CA ASN A 143 18.32 3.54 3.52
C ASN A 143 18.73 3.01 2.13
N LEU A 144 17.79 2.49 1.33
CA LEU A 144 18.07 2.00 -0.03
C LEU A 144 17.96 3.11 -1.08
N THR A 145 17.41 4.25 -0.70
CA THR A 145 17.27 5.45 -1.51
C THR A 145 17.22 6.68 -0.62
N ASN A 146 17.54 7.84 -1.18
CA ASN A 146 17.54 9.12 -0.46
C ASN A 146 16.25 9.90 -0.70
N VAL A 147 15.86 10.71 0.29
CA VAL A 147 14.77 11.68 0.14
C VAL A 147 15.23 12.75 -0.85
N THR A 148 14.75 12.67 -2.08
CA THR A 148 15.02 13.67 -3.12
C THR A 148 13.71 14.16 -3.71
N PHE A 149 13.69 15.36 -4.26
CA PHE A 149 12.52 15.86 -4.98
C PHE A 149 12.11 14.91 -6.13
N LYS A 150 13.10 14.33 -6.83
CA LYS A 150 12.87 13.31 -7.85
C LYS A 150 12.11 12.11 -7.29
N TYR A 151 12.49 11.61 -6.12
CA TYR A 151 11.83 10.48 -5.48
C TYR A 151 10.34 10.74 -5.22
N ILE A 152 10.04 11.87 -4.58
CA ILE A 152 8.67 12.28 -4.23
C ILE A 152 7.85 12.51 -5.50
N ALA A 153 8.40 13.23 -6.48
CA ALA A 153 7.73 13.51 -7.74
C ALA A 153 7.37 12.21 -8.49
N VAL A 154 8.27 11.24 -8.52
CA VAL A 154 8.08 9.96 -9.21
C VAL A 154 6.99 9.11 -8.54
N ILE A 155 6.95 9.07 -7.21
CA ILE A 155 5.87 8.40 -6.47
C ILE A 155 4.52 9.04 -6.81
N ILE A 156 4.41 10.37 -6.72
CA ILE A 156 3.14 11.05 -6.99
C ILE A 156 2.72 10.86 -8.45
N LEU A 157 3.64 11.08 -9.40
CA LEU A 157 3.38 11.04 -10.84
C LEU A 157 2.92 9.66 -11.32
N PHE A 158 3.51 8.57 -10.82
CA PHE A 158 3.18 7.20 -11.24
C PHE A 158 2.20 6.50 -10.31
N SER A 159 1.72 7.15 -9.25
CA SER A 159 0.63 6.60 -8.45
C SER A 159 -0.61 6.29 -9.28
N PRO A 160 -1.11 7.12 -10.22
CA PRO A 160 -2.30 6.74 -11.01
C PRO A 160 -2.04 5.52 -11.91
N VAL A 161 -0.80 5.37 -12.42
CA VAL A 161 -0.41 4.24 -13.25
C VAL A 161 -0.46 2.93 -12.46
N PHE A 162 0.01 2.94 -11.20
CA PHE A 162 -0.13 1.79 -10.31
C PHE A 162 -1.59 1.39 -10.13
N TYR A 163 -2.46 2.35 -9.86
CA TYR A 163 -3.88 2.07 -9.60
C TYR A 163 -4.58 1.56 -10.85
N LEU A 164 -4.33 2.20 -11.99
CA LEU A 164 -4.90 1.80 -13.27
C LEU A 164 -4.45 0.38 -13.65
N PHE A 165 -3.17 0.07 -13.45
CA PHE A 165 -2.64 -1.26 -13.76
C PHE A 165 -3.36 -2.36 -12.97
N PHE A 166 -3.50 -2.23 -11.66
CA PHE A 166 -4.19 -3.23 -10.84
C PHE A 166 -5.70 -3.24 -11.05
N GLU A 167 -6.33 -2.09 -11.33
CA GLU A 167 -7.74 -2.03 -11.72
C GLU A 167 -8.00 -2.80 -13.03
N LEU A 168 -7.09 -2.68 -14.00
CA LEU A 168 -7.15 -3.46 -15.24
C LEU A 168 -7.00 -4.95 -14.95
N ILE A 169 -6.04 -5.34 -14.09
CA ILE A 169 -5.87 -6.74 -13.74
C ILE A 169 -7.14 -7.29 -13.08
N ASP A 170 -7.73 -6.60 -12.11
CA ASP A 170 -8.97 -7.03 -11.45
C ASP A 170 -10.13 -7.19 -12.43
N LYS A 171 -10.22 -6.29 -13.41
CA LYS A 171 -11.25 -6.32 -14.46
C LYS A 171 -11.12 -7.55 -15.35
N TYR A 172 -9.90 -7.96 -15.69
CA TYR A 172 -9.66 -9.12 -16.56
C TYR A 172 -9.52 -10.44 -15.79
N ALA A 173 -9.18 -10.39 -14.50
CA ALA A 173 -9.09 -11.56 -13.66
C ALA A 173 -10.48 -12.17 -13.40
N PRO A 174 -10.60 -13.50 -13.35
CA PRO A 174 -11.86 -14.14 -13.01
C PRO A 174 -12.32 -13.71 -11.62
N THR A 175 -13.63 -13.59 -11.44
CA THR A 175 -14.20 -13.33 -10.11
C THR A 175 -14.17 -14.63 -9.30
N PRO A 176 -13.57 -14.62 -8.10
CA PRO A 176 -13.58 -15.80 -7.22
C PRO A 176 -15.00 -16.27 -6.92
N ARG A 177 -15.24 -17.59 -6.97
CA ARG A 177 -16.55 -18.18 -6.65
C ARG A 177 -16.98 -17.97 -5.19
N ILE A 178 -16.04 -17.65 -4.31
CA ILE A 178 -16.30 -17.31 -2.89
C ILE A 178 -17.37 -16.21 -2.76
N TYR A 179 -17.40 -15.25 -3.68
CA TYR A 179 -18.40 -14.19 -3.65
C TYR A 179 -19.82 -14.71 -3.89
N GLU A 180 -20.00 -15.72 -4.73
CA GLU A 180 -21.31 -16.32 -5.00
C GLU A 180 -21.81 -17.16 -3.81
N GLU A 181 -20.89 -17.86 -3.14
CA GLU A 181 -21.18 -18.65 -1.95
C GLU A 181 -21.53 -17.77 -0.72
N ASP A 182 -20.82 -16.66 -0.53
CA ASP A 182 -21.07 -15.72 0.55
C ASP A 182 -22.38 -14.94 0.34
N GLU A 183 -22.69 -14.52 -0.91
CA GLU A 183 -23.96 -13.88 -1.25
C GLU A 183 -25.14 -14.86 -1.13
N GLY A 184 -24.96 -16.11 -1.57
CA GLY A 184 -25.95 -17.18 -1.45
C GLY A 184 -26.27 -17.58 0.01
N ARG A 185 -25.29 -17.52 0.91
CA ARG A 185 -25.50 -17.74 2.36
C ARG A 185 -26.26 -16.60 3.03
N SER A 186 -26.11 -15.36 2.57
CA SER A 186 -26.87 -14.23 3.14
C SER A 186 -28.38 -14.29 2.82
N ASN A 187 -28.75 -14.94 1.71
CA ASN A 187 -30.13 -15.07 1.25
C ASN A 187 -30.80 -16.41 1.61
N GLY A 188 -30.07 -17.34 2.23
CA GLY A 188 -30.63 -18.61 2.72
C GLY A 188 -31.31 -18.44 4.09
N PRO A 189 -32.30 -19.29 4.44
CA PRO A 189 -33.05 -19.20 5.72
C PRO A 189 -32.24 -19.50 7.00
N GLY A 190 -30.91 -19.51 6.91
CA GLY A 190 -29.98 -19.68 8.02
C GLY A 190 -28.88 -18.62 8.09
N GLY A 191 -29.03 -17.49 7.39
CA GLY A 191 -28.11 -16.35 7.50
C GLY A 191 -28.00 -15.91 8.97
N PHE A 192 -26.76 -15.79 9.47
CA PHE A 192 -26.39 -15.47 10.85
C PHE A 192 -27.01 -14.14 11.35
N GLY A 193 -28.30 -14.17 11.68
CA GLY A 193 -29.02 -13.21 12.52
C GLY A 193 -29.15 -13.70 13.97
N GLY A 194 -28.45 -14.78 14.33
CA GLY A 194 -28.55 -15.45 15.62
C GLY A 194 -27.45 -15.10 16.61
N LEU A 195 -27.33 -13.81 16.99
CA LEU A 195 -26.62 -13.41 18.23
C LEU A 195 -27.50 -12.46 19.06
N GLY A 196 -28.79 -12.80 19.16
CA GLY A 196 -29.77 -12.10 19.99
C GLY A 196 -30.50 -13.02 20.98
N GLY A 197 -29.96 -14.21 21.26
CA GLY A 197 -30.67 -15.22 22.04
C GLY A 197 -29.77 -16.22 22.72
N LEU A 198 -28.90 -15.76 23.62
CA LEU A 198 -28.45 -16.57 24.74
C LEU A 198 -28.60 -15.72 26.00
N LYS A 199 -29.36 -16.28 26.94
CA LYS A 199 -29.70 -15.74 28.26
C LYS A 199 -28.45 -15.42 29.08
#